data_AF-A0A395IXI6-F1
#
_entry.id   AF-A0A395IXI6-F1
#
_cell.length_a   1.000
_cell.length_b   1.000
_cell.length_c   1.000
_cell.angle_alpha   90.00
_cell.angle_beta   90.00
_cell.angle_gamma   90.00
#
_symmetry.space_group_name_H-M   'P 1'
#
loop_
_entity.id
_entity.type
_entity.pdbx_description
1 polymer ?
#
loop_
_entity_poly.entity_id
_entity_poly.type
_entity_poly.pdbx_seq_one_letter_code
_entity_poly.pdbx_strand_id
1 'polypeptide(L)'
;MKFSFFVLLTAVLETALAAPAIAPFSTFSDVTIFTPGANWTDPGVLYARSVELPGGVLLATWENYSPQPPLVYYPIFKSTDGGESWKHISNITDQINGWGLRYQPFLYLLTEKIGKYPAGTIIATGVSIPADLSETQIDVYASLDSGYSWEYVSTVANGGAAVPDNGVPAIWEPFLLTYKGQIVLYYSDQRDPLYGQKLVHTVSSDLLTWGDLVDDVHYSTYTARPGMTTITQLPNNQYIMTYEYGGGPP
;
A
#
# COMPACT_ATOMS: atom_id res chain seq x y z
N MET A 1 36.07 -62.96 -33.28
CA MET A 1 35.88 -61.59 -33.81
C MET A 1 34.78 -60.92 -33.00
N LYS A 2 35.12 -60.03 -32.06
CA LYS A 2 34.14 -59.19 -31.34
C LYS A 2 34.49 -57.74 -31.68
N PHE A 3 33.59 -57.05 -32.37
CA PHE A 3 33.69 -55.62 -32.65
C PHE A 3 33.08 -54.87 -31.46
N SER A 4 33.87 -54.04 -30.79
CA SER A 4 33.37 -53.06 -29.83
C SER A 4 33.08 -51.75 -30.58
N PHE A 5 31.82 -51.36 -30.62
CA PHE A 5 31.40 -50.03 -31.06
C PHE A 5 31.56 -49.04 -29.90
N PHE A 6 32.36 -48.00 -30.10
CA PHE A 6 32.40 -46.83 -29.22
C PHE A 6 31.34 -45.83 -29.72
N VAL A 7 30.31 -45.57 -28.91
CA VAL A 7 29.36 -44.47 -29.15
C VAL A 7 29.95 -43.22 -28.51
N LEU A 8 30.30 -42.23 -29.34
CA LEU A 8 30.73 -40.91 -28.88
C LEU A 8 29.46 -40.09 -28.54
N LEU A 9 29.24 -39.82 -27.26
CA LEU A 9 28.14 -38.95 -26.80
C LEU A 9 28.63 -37.50 -26.88
N THR A 10 28.16 -36.74 -27.87
CA THR A 10 28.39 -35.30 -27.97
C THR A 10 27.50 -34.57 -26.98
N ALA A 11 28.09 -33.98 -25.94
CA ALA A 11 27.41 -33.06 -25.03
C ALA A 11 27.19 -31.72 -25.74
N VAL A 12 25.94 -31.37 -26.01
CA VAL A 12 25.55 -30.03 -26.46
C VAL A 12 25.46 -29.16 -25.21
N LEU A 13 26.40 -28.24 -25.02
CA LEU A 13 26.30 -27.18 -24.03
C LEU A 13 25.35 -26.11 -24.59
N GLU A 14 24.09 -26.13 -24.16
CA GLU A 14 23.21 -24.98 -24.34
C GLU A 14 23.66 -23.87 -23.39
N THR A 15 24.29 -22.84 -23.95
CA THR A 15 24.57 -21.61 -23.23
C THR A 15 23.31 -20.76 -23.27
N ALA A 16 22.51 -20.83 -22.20
CA ALA A 16 21.44 -19.87 -21.98
C ALA A 16 22.09 -18.49 -21.77
N LEU A 17 22.08 -17.64 -22.80
CA LEU A 17 22.46 -16.24 -22.68
C LEU A 17 21.39 -15.55 -21.81
N ALA A 18 21.74 -15.29 -20.55
CA ALA A 18 20.96 -14.40 -19.71
C ALA A 18 20.90 -13.03 -20.39
N ALA A 19 19.70 -12.42 -20.46
CA ALA A 19 19.57 -11.05 -20.91
C ALA A 19 20.52 -10.15 -20.09
N PRO A 20 21.17 -9.15 -20.73
CA PRO A 20 22.06 -8.25 -20.02
C PRO A 20 21.30 -7.58 -18.87
N ALA A 21 21.91 -7.59 -17.68
CA ALA A 21 21.37 -6.90 -16.52
C ALA A 21 21.24 -5.39 -16.83
N ILE A 22 20.14 -4.78 -16.39
CA ILE A 22 19.95 -3.33 -16.45
C ILE A 22 21.01 -2.69 -15.53
N ALA A 23 21.50 -1.50 -15.90
CA ALA A 23 22.59 -0.82 -15.19
C ALA A 23 22.03 0.13 -14.13
N PRO A 24 22.39 0.02 -12.84
CA PRO A 24 21.72 0.73 -11.73
C PRO A 24 21.40 2.20 -11.98
N PHE A 25 20.22 2.63 -11.54
CA PHE A 25 19.71 4.00 -11.70
C PHE A 25 19.56 4.45 -13.15
N SER A 26 19.34 3.51 -14.08
CA SER A 26 19.05 3.82 -15.48
C SER A 26 17.55 3.98 -15.74
N THR A 27 17.20 4.39 -16.97
CA THR A 27 15.82 4.31 -17.44
C THR A 27 15.46 2.86 -17.72
N PHE A 28 14.43 2.35 -17.04
CA PHE A 28 13.90 1.00 -17.24
C PHE A 28 12.42 1.06 -17.67
N SER A 29 11.91 -0.05 -18.21
CA SER A 29 10.51 -0.25 -18.55
C SER A 29 10.12 -1.68 -18.19
N ASP A 30 8.88 -1.86 -17.71
CA ASP A 30 8.28 -3.18 -17.43
C ASP A 30 9.13 -4.13 -16.58
N VAL A 31 9.85 -3.59 -15.58
CA VAL A 31 10.54 -4.42 -14.58
C VAL A 31 9.50 -5.07 -13.66
N THR A 32 9.45 -6.40 -13.68
CA THR A 32 8.56 -7.16 -12.82
C THR A 32 9.06 -7.14 -11.37
N ILE A 33 8.25 -6.57 -10.46
CA ILE A 33 8.48 -6.66 -9.00
C ILE A 33 8.00 -8.02 -8.48
N PHE A 34 6.81 -8.43 -8.91
CA PHE A 34 6.13 -9.63 -8.42
C PHE A 34 5.14 -10.17 -9.45
N THR A 35 5.01 -11.49 -9.51
CA THR A 35 4.00 -12.19 -10.30
C THR A 35 3.14 -13.04 -9.34
N PRO A 36 1.83 -12.81 -9.23
CA PRO A 36 0.97 -13.62 -8.36
C PRO A 36 0.90 -15.07 -8.83
N GLY A 37 0.67 -15.98 -7.88
CA GLY A 37 0.47 -17.39 -8.19
C GLY A 37 -0.82 -17.59 -9.00
N ALA A 38 -0.83 -18.57 -9.91
CA ALA A 38 -1.99 -18.82 -10.78
C ALA A 38 -3.29 -19.19 -10.03
N ASN A 39 -3.18 -19.60 -8.77
CA ASN A 39 -4.31 -19.92 -7.89
C ASN A 39 -4.74 -18.77 -6.96
N TRP A 40 -4.15 -17.58 -7.11
CA TRP A 40 -4.52 -16.42 -6.30
C TRP A 40 -5.91 -15.92 -6.69
N THR A 41 -6.62 -15.34 -5.71
CA THR A 41 -7.95 -14.81 -5.97
C THR A 41 -7.81 -13.59 -6.87
N ASP A 42 -8.60 -13.50 -7.94
CA ASP A 42 -8.64 -12.34 -8.83
C ASP A 42 -8.83 -11.06 -7.99
N PRO A 43 -8.06 -9.99 -8.21
CA PRO A 43 -7.14 -9.71 -9.34
C PRO A 43 -5.70 -10.24 -9.18
N GLY A 44 -5.42 -11.05 -8.15
CA GLY A 44 -4.08 -11.48 -7.77
C GLY A 44 -3.36 -10.39 -6.98
N VAL A 45 -3.11 -9.24 -7.60
CA VAL A 45 -2.55 -8.05 -6.94
C VAL A 45 -3.23 -6.77 -7.43
N LEU A 46 -3.34 -5.77 -6.56
CA LEU A 46 -3.93 -4.46 -6.88
C LEU A 46 -3.33 -3.35 -6.01
N TYR A 47 -3.58 -2.08 -6.36
CA TYR A 47 -3.29 -0.92 -5.52
C TYR A 47 -1.81 -0.81 -5.10
N ALA A 48 -0.90 -0.81 -6.08
CA ALA A 48 0.52 -0.64 -5.80
C ALA A 48 0.80 0.72 -5.11
N ARG A 49 1.70 0.71 -4.12
CA ARG A 49 2.26 1.90 -3.47
C ARG A 49 3.76 1.73 -3.25
N SER A 50 4.47 2.84 -3.20
CA SER A 50 5.90 2.88 -2.95
C SER A 50 6.28 4.03 -2.03
N VAL A 51 7.45 3.91 -1.43
CA VAL A 51 8.12 5.00 -0.70
C VAL A 51 9.61 4.96 -1.01
N GLU A 52 10.21 6.13 -1.20
CA GLU A 52 11.65 6.28 -1.33
C GLU A 52 12.25 6.64 0.04
N LEU A 53 13.31 5.93 0.41
CA LEU A 53 14.10 6.15 1.61
C LEU A 53 15.41 6.87 1.26
N PRO A 54 16.13 7.43 2.25
CA PRO A 54 17.43 8.07 2.01
C PRO A 54 18.40 7.14 1.26
N GLY A 55 19.15 7.71 0.33
CA GLY A 55 20.11 6.96 -0.50
C GLY A 55 19.48 6.25 -1.71
N GLY A 56 18.25 6.60 -2.09
CA GLY A 56 17.59 6.07 -3.30
C GLY A 56 17.08 4.63 -3.13
N VAL A 57 16.89 4.19 -1.89
CA VAL A 57 16.30 2.86 -1.60
C VAL A 57 14.80 2.96 -1.79
N LEU A 58 14.23 2.09 -2.61
CA LEU A 58 12.80 2.06 -2.88
C LEU A 58 12.17 0.90 -2.11
N LEU A 59 11.03 1.15 -1.48
CA LEU A 59 10.14 0.09 -1.01
C LEU A 59 8.85 0.10 -1.83
N ALA A 60 8.29 -1.08 -2.08
CA ALA A 60 7.02 -1.28 -2.78
C ALA A 60 6.12 -2.26 -2.03
N THR A 61 4.81 -2.02 -2.12
CA THR A 61 3.75 -2.86 -1.56
C THR A 61 2.47 -2.79 -2.40
N TRP A 62 1.50 -3.65 -2.12
CA TRP A 62 0.23 -3.79 -2.85
C TRP A 62 -0.79 -4.60 -2.03
N GLU A 63 -2.05 -4.58 -2.46
CA GLU A 63 -3.08 -5.54 -2.03
C GLU A 63 -2.73 -6.92 -2.57
N ASN A 64 -2.59 -7.92 -1.69
CA ASN A 64 -2.04 -9.21 -2.02
C ASN A 64 -3.05 -10.34 -1.79
N TYR A 65 -3.73 -10.77 -2.86
CA TYR A 65 -4.87 -11.69 -2.81
C TYR A 65 -4.46 -13.18 -2.80
N SER A 66 -3.54 -13.52 -1.90
CA SER A 66 -3.10 -14.89 -1.69
C SER A 66 -4.25 -15.79 -1.17
N PRO A 67 -4.27 -17.09 -1.51
CA PRO A 67 -5.20 -18.04 -0.91
C PRO A 67 -5.10 -18.03 0.61
N GLN A 68 -6.24 -18.08 1.30
CA GLN A 68 -6.32 -18.10 2.76
C GLN A 68 -6.81 -19.48 3.24
N PRO A 69 -6.28 -20.03 4.36
CA PRO A 69 -5.24 -19.47 5.24
C PRO A 69 -3.80 -19.63 4.69
N PRO A 70 -2.80 -18.84 5.16
CA PRO A 70 -2.88 -17.81 6.23
C PRO A 70 -3.60 -16.53 5.77
N LEU A 71 -3.87 -15.61 6.69
CA LEU A 71 -4.50 -14.31 6.40
C LEU A 71 -3.68 -13.51 5.37
N VAL A 72 -4.37 -12.69 4.58
CA VAL A 72 -3.72 -11.72 3.68
C VAL A 72 -2.92 -10.67 4.45
N TYR A 73 -1.90 -10.13 3.79
CA TYR A 73 -0.90 -9.21 4.33
C TYR A 73 -0.42 -8.26 3.24
N TYR A 74 0.26 -7.18 3.61
CA TYR A 74 0.96 -6.32 2.64
C TYR A 74 2.42 -6.75 2.52
N PRO A 75 2.88 -7.28 1.36
CA PRO A 75 4.30 -7.61 1.17
C PRO A 75 5.13 -6.34 1.01
N ILE A 76 6.35 -6.36 1.52
CA ILE A 76 7.34 -5.29 1.33
C ILE A 76 8.48 -5.81 0.46
N PHE A 77 8.63 -5.21 -0.70
CA PHE A 77 9.75 -5.43 -1.62
C PHE A 77 10.67 -4.22 -1.61
N LYS A 78 11.97 -4.47 -1.74
CA LYS A 78 13.02 -3.47 -1.69
C LYS A 78 13.86 -3.50 -2.96
N SER A 79 14.16 -2.31 -3.48
CA SER A 79 15.19 -2.09 -4.50
C SER A 79 16.26 -1.13 -3.96
N THR A 80 17.51 -1.36 -4.36
CA THR A 80 18.67 -0.51 -4.02
C THR A 80 19.44 -0.06 -5.27
N ASP A 81 18.86 -0.27 -6.45
CA ASP A 81 19.46 -0.04 -7.77
C ASP A 81 18.56 0.83 -8.66
N GLY A 82 17.72 1.66 -8.06
CA GLY A 82 16.83 2.57 -8.76
C GLY A 82 15.56 1.91 -9.31
N GLY A 83 15.21 0.69 -8.89
CA GLY A 83 14.00 -0.02 -9.31
C GLY A 83 14.22 -1.14 -10.31
N GLU A 84 15.48 -1.49 -10.58
CA GLU A 84 15.85 -2.48 -11.61
C GLU A 84 15.76 -3.92 -11.10
N SER A 85 16.03 -4.15 -9.82
CA SER A 85 15.79 -5.42 -9.16
C SER A 85 15.12 -5.23 -7.81
N TRP A 86 14.27 -6.20 -7.46
CA TRP A 86 13.45 -6.16 -6.27
C TRP A 86 13.60 -7.45 -5.47
N LYS A 87 13.62 -7.31 -4.14
CA LYS A 87 13.67 -8.44 -3.21
C LYS A 87 12.62 -8.26 -2.14
N HIS A 88 11.85 -9.32 -1.89
CA HIS A 88 11.00 -9.40 -0.71
C HIS A 88 11.86 -9.29 0.55
N ILE A 89 11.45 -8.47 1.52
CA ILE A 89 12.17 -8.29 2.80
C ILE A 89 11.32 -8.54 4.04
N SER A 90 10.00 -8.30 3.96
CA SER A 90 9.09 -8.50 5.09
C SER A 90 7.63 -8.50 4.63
N ASN A 91 6.72 -8.83 5.55
CA ASN A 91 5.28 -8.69 5.38
C ASN A 91 4.73 -7.85 6.52
N ILE A 92 3.81 -6.92 6.22
CA ILE A 92 2.95 -6.30 7.22
C ILE A 92 1.74 -7.19 7.39
N THR A 93 1.63 -7.82 8.55
CA THR A 93 0.54 -8.73 8.89
C THR A 93 -0.43 -8.06 9.84
N ASP A 94 -1.69 -8.47 9.80
CA ASP A 94 -2.68 -8.08 10.81
C ASP A 94 -2.29 -8.66 12.17
N GLN A 95 -1.95 -7.79 13.13
CA GLN A 95 -1.47 -8.18 14.47
C GLN A 95 -2.57 -8.13 15.55
N ILE A 96 -3.76 -7.61 15.23
CA ILE A 96 -4.74 -7.25 16.25
C ILE A 96 -6.15 -7.78 15.98
N ASN A 97 -6.60 -7.86 14.72
CA ASN A 97 -8.00 -8.24 14.41
C ASN A 97 -8.14 -9.71 14.00
N GLY A 98 -7.10 -10.29 13.40
CA GLY A 98 -7.18 -11.64 12.83
C GLY A 98 -8.04 -11.71 11.57
N TRP A 99 -8.15 -10.61 10.84
CA TRP A 99 -8.97 -10.43 9.63
C TRP A 99 -8.14 -10.46 8.35
N GLY A 100 -6.91 -9.95 8.44
CA GLY A 100 -5.97 -9.77 7.34
C GLY A 100 -5.92 -8.32 6.87
N LEU A 101 -4.71 -7.84 6.59
CA LEU A 101 -4.49 -6.53 5.98
C LEU A 101 -4.75 -6.66 4.48
N ARG A 102 -5.93 -6.20 4.06
CA ARG A 102 -6.52 -6.61 2.79
C ARG A 102 -6.38 -5.53 1.73
N TYR A 103 -6.75 -4.30 2.06
CA TYR A 103 -7.06 -3.26 1.08
C TYR A 103 -6.31 -1.96 1.32
N GLN A 104 -6.01 -1.26 0.23
CA GLN A 104 -5.48 0.08 0.12
C GLN A 104 -4.28 0.42 1.03
N PRO A 105 -3.16 -0.32 0.93
CA PRO A 105 -1.96 0.02 1.68
C PRO A 105 -1.43 1.40 1.27
N PHE A 106 -0.73 2.06 2.19
CA PHE A 106 0.04 3.27 1.94
C PHE A 106 1.32 3.25 2.78
N LEU A 107 2.45 3.64 2.19
CA LEU A 107 3.75 3.73 2.86
C LEU A 107 4.18 5.19 2.93
N TYR A 108 4.68 5.62 4.09
CA TYR A 108 5.09 7.00 4.32
C TYR A 108 6.34 7.06 5.19
N LEU A 109 7.35 7.82 4.77
CA LEU A 109 8.55 8.05 5.56
C LEU A 109 8.39 9.34 6.38
N LEU A 110 8.48 9.22 7.71
CA LEU A 110 8.43 10.40 8.57
C LEU A 110 9.66 11.30 8.32
N THR A 111 9.41 12.57 8.01
CA THR A 111 10.44 13.60 7.86
C THR A 111 10.77 14.33 9.17
N GLU A 112 9.90 14.21 10.17
CA GLU A 112 10.06 14.73 11.52
C GLU A 112 9.53 13.73 12.56
N LYS A 113 9.84 13.97 13.84
CA LYS A 113 9.39 13.10 14.95
C LYS A 113 7.89 13.29 15.20
N ILE A 114 7.15 12.19 15.31
CA ILE A 114 5.73 12.17 15.72
C ILE A 114 5.60 11.25 16.94
N GLY A 115 5.17 11.78 18.09
CA GLY A 115 5.09 11.01 19.34
C GLY A 115 6.43 10.38 19.74
N LYS A 116 6.43 9.04 19.89
CA LYS A 116 7.66 8.27 20.17
C LYS A 116 8.48 7.93 18.91
N TYR A 117 7.94 8.16 17.72
CA TYR A 117 8.52 7.72 16.44
C TYR A 117 9.44 8.80 15.86
N PRO A 118 10.76 8.55 15.73
CA PRO A 118 11.68 9.53 15.18
C PRO A 118 11.48 9.73 13.66
N ALA A 119 12.05 10.82 13.14
CA ALA A 119 12.24 10.97 11.69
C ALA A 119 13.01 9.75 11.13
N GLY A 120 12.63 9.28 9.95
CA GLY A 120 13.15 8.06 9.35
C GLY A 120 12.36 6.79 9.70
N THR A 121 11.40 6.84 10.64
CA THR A 121 10.42 5.76 10.80
C THR A 121 9.53 5.69 9.55
N ILE A 122 9.29 4.48 9.07
CA ILE A 122 8.32 4.23 7.99
C ILE A 122 6.99 3.91 8.67
N ILE A 123 5.97 4.68 8.32
CA ILE A 123 4.58 4.41 8.67
C ILE A 123 3.93 3.67 7.51
N ALA A 124 3.26 2.58 7.82
CA ALA A 124 2.35 1.93 6.90
C ALA A 124 0.93 2.05 7.44
N THR A 125 -0.02 2.27 6.54
CA THR A 125 -1.44 2.20 6.87
C THR A 125 -2.19 1.46 5.78
N GLY A 126 -3.40 1.02 6.06
CA GLY A 126 -4.25 0.27 5.16
C GLY A 126 -5.49 -0.21 5.89
N VAL A 127 -6.34 -0.94 5.18
CA VAL A 127 -7.62 -1.42 5.69
C VAL A 127 -7.52 -2.92 6.03
N SER A 128 -7.67 -3.23 7.32
CA SER A 128 -7.92 -4.58 7.82
C SER A 128 -9.38 -4.94 7.54
N ILE A 129 -9.62 -6.08 6.89
CA ILE A 129 -10.95 -6.49 6.41
C ILE A 129 -11.08 -8.01 6.53
N PRO A 130 -12.12 -8.54 7.21
CA PRO A 130 -12.35 -9.97 7.34
C PRO A 130 -12.62 -10.61 5.98
N ALA A 131 -12.45 -11.93 5.88
CA ALA A 131 -12.60 -12.63 4.60
C ALA A 131 -14.01 -12.54 4.00
N ASP A 132 -15.02 -12.29 4.82
CA ASP A 132 -16.42 -12.09 4.41
C ASP A 132 -16.75 -10.62 4.06
N LEU A 133 -15.76 -9.73 4.10
CA LEU A 133 -15.88 -8.31 3.78
C LEU A 133 -16.88 -7.55 4.66
N SER A 134 -17.18 -8.05 5.86
CA SER A 134 -18.24 -7.51 6.73
C SER A 134 -17.89 -6.19 7.45
N GLU A 135 -16.60 -5.86 7.58
CA GLU A 135 -16.11 -4.70 8.32
C GLU A 135 -14.91 -4.05 7.64
N THR A 136 -14.68 -2.77 7.91
CA THR A 136 -13.50 -2.02 7.43
C THR A 136 -12.84 -1.31 8.60
N GLN A 137 -11.54 -1.52 8.80
CA GLN A 137 -10.78 -0.86 9.86
C GLN A 137 -9.47 -0.30 9.32
N ILE A 138 -9.25 1.01 9.45
CA ILE A 138 -7.99 1.64 9.07
C ILE A 138 -7.00 1.53 10.23
N ASP A 139 -5.93 0.77 10.02
CA ASP A 139 -4.87 0.55 11.00
C ASP A 139 -3.56 1.20 10.59
N VAL A 140 -2.70 1.46 11.58
CA VAL A 140 -1.37 2.04 11.42
C VAL A 140 -0.32 1.10 12.00
N TYR A 141 0.75 0.90 11.24
CA TYR A 141 1.92 0.11 11.57
C TYR A 141 3.18 0.98 11.40
N ALA A 142 4.24 0.67 12.15
CA ALA A 142 5.51 1.38 12.07
C ALA A 142 6.68 0.42 11.92
N SER A 143 7.67 0.83 11.14
CA SER A 143 8.97 0.18 11.02
C SER A 143 10.08 1.15 11.39
N LEU A 144 10.92 0.75 12.36
CA LEU A 144 12.10 1.49 12.80
C LEU A 144 13.40 0.95 12.19
N ASP A 145 13.33 -0.09 11.38
CA ASP A 145 14.49 -0.80 10.84
C ASP A 145 14.50 -0.80 9.30
N SER A 146 13.91 0.21 8.66
CA SER A 146 13.84 0.34 7.19
C SER A 146 13.01 -0.74 6.49
N GLY A 147 11.91 -1.16 7.13
CA GLY A 147 10.91 -2.05 6.56
C GLY A 147 11.18 -3.53 6.76
N TYR A 148 12.10 -3.94 7.64
CA TYR A 148 12.38 -5.35 7.90
C TYR A 148 11.46 -5.95 8.99
N SER A 149 11.01 -5.14 9.94
CA SER A 149 10.00 -5.50 10.94
C SER A 149 8.96 -4.40 11.12
N TRP A 150 7.78 -4.79 11.60
CA TRP A 150 6.61 -3.93 11.74
C TRP A 150 5.94 -4.15 13.10
N GLU A 151 5.63 -3.06 13.79
CA GLU A 151 4.77 -3.06 14.98
C GLU A 151 3.42 -2.41 14.66
N TYR A 152 2.33 -3.00 15.13
CA TYR A 152 1.04 -2.31 15.20
C TYR A 152 1.15 -1.08 16.11
N VAL A 153 0.53 0.02 15.70
CA VAL A 153 0.55 1.30 16.41
C VAL A 153 -0.83 1.66 16.95
N SER A 154 -1.81 1.78 16.06
CA SER A 154 -3.16 2.21 16.42
C SER A 154 -4.19 1.88 15.34
N THR A 155 -5.46 1.82 15.75
CA THR A 155 -6.61 1.92 14.87
C THR A 155 -7.06 3.37 14.78
N VAL A 156 -7.33 3.83 13.57
CA VAL A 156 -7.71 5.21 13.26
C VAL A 156 -9.22 5.34 13.21
N ALA A 157 -9.86 4.42 12.50
CA ALA A 157 -11.28 4.48 12.18
C ALA A 157 -11.83 3.07 11.91
N ASN A 158 -13.11 2.90 12.25
CA ASN A 158 -13.91 1.72 11.95
C ASN A 158 -15.09 2.11 11.05
N GLY A 159 -15.45 1.20 10.14
CA GLY A 159 -16.58 1.29 9.23
C GLY A 159 -17.24 -0.08 9.05
N GLY A 160 -18.32 -0.11 8.28
CA GLY A 160 -19.07 -1.32 7.95
C GLY A 160 -18.46 -2.12 6.81
N ALA A 161 -19.32 -2.91 6.16
CA ALA A 161 -18.94 -3.83 5.10
C ALA A 161 -18.15 -3.15 3.98
N ALA A 162 -17.12 -3.82 3.49
CA ALA A 162 -16.28 -3.36 2.39
C ALA A 162 -17.04 -3.45 1.05
N VAL A 163 -18.07 -2.64 0.89
CA VAL A 163 -18.90 -2.50 -0.31
C VAL A 163 -19.01 -1.02 -0.69
N PRO A 164 -18.68 -0.62 -1.93
CA PRO A 164 -18.71 0.78 -2.36
C PRO A 164 -20.12 1.26 -2.78
N ASP A 165 -21.16 0.74 -2.13
CA ASP A 165 -22.55 1.10 -2.41
C ASP A 165 -23.03 2.19 -1.44
N ASN A 166 -23.75 3.19 -1.95
CA ASN A 166 -24.26 4.28 -1.11
C ASN A 166 -25.14 3.73 0.03
N GLY A 167 -24.92 4.24 1.25
CA GLY A 167 -25.62 3.80 2.46
C GLY A 167 -24.93 2.65 3.20
N VAL A 168 -23.86 2.08 2.65
CA VAL A 168 -22.95 1.19 3.39
C VAL A 168 -21.88 2.03 4.09
N PRO A 169 -21.72 1.96 5.42
CA PRO A 169 -20.86 2.88 6.17
C PRO A 169 -19.37 2.50 6.13
N ALA A 170 -18.84 2.22 4.94
CA ALA A 170 -17.47 1.76 4.72
C ALA A 170 -16.44 2.90 4.70
N ILE A 171 -15.18 2.59 5.00
CA ILE A 171 -14.05 3.53 4.96
C ILE A 171 -12.90 2.97 4.11
N TRP A 172 -12.14 3.85 3.44
CA TRP A 172 -11.23 3.44 2.37
C TRP A 172 -10.02 4.34 2.19
N GLU A 173 -8.99 3.80 1.53
CA GLU A 173 -7.98 4.60 0.81
C GLU A 173 -7.21 5.60 1.68
N PRO A 174 -6.57 5.15 2.77
CA PRO A 174 -5.81 6.05 3.61
C PRO A 174 -4.62 6.67 2.85
N PHE A 175 -4.39 7.97 3.09
CA PHE A 175 -3.25 8.73 2.59
C PHE A 175 -2.63 9.52 3.75
N LEU A 176 -1.30 9.43 3.91
CA LEU A 176 -0.58 10.08 5.00
C LEU A 176 0.20 11.29 4.51
N LEU A 177 0.20 12.34 5.33
CA LEU A 177 1.05 13.51 5.14
C LEU A 177 1.42 14.09 6.50
N THR A 178 2.69 14.43 6.68
CA THR A 178 3.10 15.24 7.83
C THR A 178 2.80 16.72 7.59
N TYR A 179 2.23 17.38 8.60
CA TYR A 179 2.03 18.82 8.62
C TYR A 179 2.21 19.39 10.03
N LYS A 180 3.19 20.30 10.19
CA LYS A 180 3.47 21.04 11.45
C LYS A 180 3.63 20.14 12.69
N GLY A 181 4.44 19.08 12.61
CA GLY A 181 4.69 18.18 13.75
C GLY A 181 3.54 17.21 14.05
N GLN A 182 2.58 17.09 13.14
CA GLN A 182 1.49 16.12 13.21
C GLN A 182 1.50 15.26 11.96
N ILE A 183 0.96 14.04 12.08
CA ILE A 183 0.54 13.28 10.92
C ILE A 183 -0.92 13.60 10.64
N VAL A 184 -1.25 13.76 9.36
CA VAL A 184 -2.60 13.89 8.84
C VAL A 184 -2.91 12.62 8.06
N LEU A 185 -4.04 11.99 8.36
CA LEU A 185 -4.53 10.81 7.65
C LEU A 185 -5.84 11.19 6.96
N TYR A 186 -5.78 11.26 5.63
CA TYR A 186 -6.92 11.49 4.75
C TYR A 186 -7.48 10.15 4.29
N TYR A 187 -8.79 10.04 4.11
CA TYR A 187 -9.43 8.82 3.63
C TYR A 187 -10.83 9.10 3.07
N SER A 188 -11.37 8.13 2.34
CA SER A 188 -12.74 8.17 1.82
C SER A 188 -13.71 7.56 2.85
N ASP A 189 -14.83 8.21 3.10
CA ASP A 189 -15.75 7.90 4.21
C ASP A 189 -17.22 7.89 3.76
N GLN A 190 -17.92 6.78 4.01
CA GLN A 190 -19.34 6.60 3.71
C GLN A 190 -20.22 6.52 4.97
N ARG A 191 -19.67 6.79 6.15
CA ARG A 191 -20.40 6.62 7.43
C ARG A 191 -21.46 7.69 7.66
N ASP A 192 -21.34 8.85 7.01
CA ASP A 192 -22.30 9.94 7.09
C ASP A 192 -23.48 9.67 6.14
N PRO A 193 -24.71 9.39 6.65
CA PRO A 193 -25.85 9.01 5.81
C PRO A 193 -26.37 10.14 4.91
N LEU A 194 -25.86 11.37 5.06
CA LEU A 194 -26.20 12.49 4.17
C LEU A 194 -25.51 12.39 2.80
N TYR A 195 -24.45 11.60 2.68
CA TYR A 195 -23.62 11.51 1.47
C TYR A 195 -23.46 10.06 1.03
N GLY A 196 -23.31 9.84 -0.28
CA GLY A 196 -22.89 8.54 -0.79
C GLY A 196 -21.46 8.21 -0.39
N GLN A 197 -20.56 9.20 -0.48
CA GLN A 197 -19.22 9.19 0.08
C GLN A 197 -18.73 10.65 0.26
N LYS A 198 -17.85 10.89 1.23
CA LYS A 198 -17.10 12.14 1.38
C LYS A 198 -15.61 11.85 1.61
N LEU A 199 -14.77 12.87 1.43
CA LEU A 199 -13.36 12.83 1.81
C LEU A 199 -13.21 13.54 3.15
N VAL A 200 -12.46 12.92 4.05
CA VAL A 200 -12.22 13.43 5.40
C VAL A 200 -10.76 13.24 5.79
N HIS A 201 -10.35 13.94 6.83
CA HIS A 201 -9.12 13.63 7.53
C HIS A 201 -9.27 13.67 9.05
N THR A 202 -8.30 13.04 9.71
CA THR A 202 -8.00 13.23 11.13
C THR A 202 -6.50 13.47 11.30
N VAL A 203 -6.11 14.04 12.44
CA VAL A 203 -4.73 14.35 12.77
C VAL A 203 -4.30 13.65 14.05
N SER A 204 -3.02 13.32 14.14
CA SER A 204 -2.41 12.80 15.35
C SER A 204 -1.03 13.42 15.58
N SER A 205 -0.75 13.77 16.84
CA SER A 205 0.58 14.22 17.27
C SER A 205 1.44 13.08 17.83
N ASP A 206 0.86 11.88 18.02
CA ASP A 206 1.54 10.76 18.67
C ASP A 206 1.38 9.40 17.97
N LEU A 207 0.61 9.35 16.87
CA LEU A 207 0.17 8.15 16.14
C LEU A 207 -0.74 7.21 16.94
N LEU A 208 -1.17 7.59 18.14
CA LEU A 208 -1.99 6.76 19.03
C LEU A 208 -3.38 7.36 19.23
N THR A 209 -3.44 8.68 19.40
CA THR A 209 -4.66 9.44 19.62
C THR A 209 -4.96 10.26 18.37
N TRP A 210 -6.19 10.11 17.88
CA TRP A 210 -6.66 10.74 16.65
C TRP A 210 -7.71 11.79 17.00
N GLY A 211 -7.57 12.98 16.41
CA GLY A 211 -8.49 14.09 16.63
C GLY A 211 -9.84 13.88 15.95
N ASP A 212 -10.73 14.85 16.15
CA ASP A 212 -12.03 14.90 15.48
C ASP A 212 -11.88 14.85 13.95
N LEU A 213 -12.89 14.30 13.28
CA LEU A 213 -12.94 14.25 11.83
C LEU A 213 -13.22 15.64 11.24
N VAL A 214 -12.51 15.95 10.16
CA VAL A 214 -12.71 17.15 9.37
C VAL A 214 -13.14 16.75 7.96
N ASP A 215 -14.24 17.31 7.47
CA ASP A 215 -14.69 17.12 6.10
C ASP A 215 -13.82 17.93 5.14
N ASP A 216 -13.26 17.27 4.12
CA ASP A 216 -12.42 17.90 3.09
C ASP A 216 -13.19 18.18 1.81
N VAL A 217 -13.91 17.17 1.30
CA VAL A 217 -14.69 17.26 0.07
C VAL A 217 -15.98 16.48 0.23
N HIS A 218 -17.11 17.15 0.00
CA HIS A 218 -18.42 16.54 -0.10
C HIS A 218 -19.27 17.34 -1.09
N TYR A 219 -20.33 16.71 -1.59
CA TYR A 219 -21.26 17.31 -2.54
C TYR A 219 -22.69 17.20 -2.05
N SER A 220 -23.54 18.16 -2.41
CA SER A 220 -24.96 18.13 -2.05
C SER A 220 -25.74 17.01 -2.74
N THR A 221 -25.25 16.52 -3.88
CA THR A 221 -25.86 15.39 -4.61
C THR A 221 -25.52 14.10 -3.87
N TYR A 222 -26.52 13.43 -3.28
CA TYR A 222 -26.32 12.20 -2.50
C TYR A 222 -25.52 11.12 -3.25
N THR A 223 -25.75 10.96 -4.56
CA THR A 223 -25.05 9.93 -5.36
C THR A 223 -23.61 10.27 -5.72
N ALA A 224 -23.12 11.46 -5.36
CA ALA A 224 -21.73 11.84 -5.58
C ALA A 224 -20.81 11.02 -4.68
N ARG A 225 -19.67 10.60 -5.24
CA ARG A 225 -18.67 9.78 -4.56
C ARG A 225 -17.26 10.33 -4.81
N PRO A 226 -16.89 11.47 -4.21
CA PRO A 226 -15.49 11.89 -4.18
C PRO A 226 -14.67 10.83 -3.44
N GLY A 227 -13.52 10.44 -4.00
CA GLY A 227 -12.71 9.33 -3.50
C GLY A 227 -11.22 9.49 -3.78
N MET A 228 -10.41 8.62 -3.17
CA MET A 228 -9.00 8.44 -3.49
C MET A 228 -8.11 9.69 -3.30
N THR A 229 -8.20 10.34 -2.14
CA THR A 229 -7.36 11.51 -1.81
C THR A 229 -5.87 11.22 -2.02
N THR A 230 -5.19 12.08 -2.77
CA THR A 230 -3.73 12.18 -2.77
C THR A 230 -3.30 13.64 -2.73
N ILE A 231 -2.19 13.92 -2.04
CA ILE A 231 -1.73 15.29 -1.80
C ILE A 231 -0.23 15.39 -2.05
N THR A 232 0.21 16.49 -2.66
CA THR A 232 1.63 16.85 -2.68
C THR A 232 1.84 18.34 -2.40
N GLN A 233 2.98 18.67 -1.82
CA GLN A 233 3.37 20.05 -1.59
C GLN A 233 4.01 20.64 -2.85
N LEU A 234 3.61 21.85 -3.20
CA LEU A 234 4.13 22.61 -4.33
C LEU A 234 5.30 23.51 -3.90
N PRO A 235 6.20 23.91 -4.83
CA PRO A 235 7.35 24.77 -4.53
C PRO A 235 7.01 26.15 -3.96
N ASN A 236 5.74 26.58 -4.05
CA ASN A 236 5.25 27.85 -3.52
C ASN A 236 4.61 27.72 -2.12
N ASN A 237 4.86 26.61 -1.41
CA ASN A 237 4.31 26.26 -0.10
C ASN A 237 2.79 26.02 -0.07
N GLN A 238 2.12 25.94 -1.22
CA GLN A 238 0.76 25.44 -1.30
C GLN A 238 0.76 23.90 -1.36
N TYR A 239 -0.41 23.32 -1.14
CA TYR A 239 -0.66 21.90 -1.36
C TYR A 239 -1.64 21.76 -2.52
N ILE A 240 -1.39 20.78 -3.39
CA ILE A 240 -2.38 20.32 -4.35
C ILE A 240 -2.96 19.00 -3.83
N MET A 241 -4.28 18.97 -3.68
CA MET A 241 -5.05 17.77 -3.41
C MET A 241 -5.74 17.34 -4.70
N THR A 242 -5.61 16.05 -5.04
CA THR A 242 -6.35 15.44 -6.14
C THR A 242 -7.20 14.29 -5.61
N TYR A 243 -8.33 14.07 -6.29
CA TYR A 243 -9.31 13.04 -5.96
C TYR A 243 -10.12 12.71 -7.23
N GLU A 244 -10.72 11.53 -7.29
CA GLU A 244 -11.70 11.21 -8.31
C GLU A 244 -13.08 11.73 -7.92
N TYR A 245 -13.82 12.31 -8.87
CA TYR A 245 -15.19 12.77 -8.64
C TYR A 245 -16.19 11.81 -9.26
N GLY A 246 -16.51 10.72 -8.54
CA GLY A 246 -17.59 9.81 -8.90
C GLY A 246 -18.94 10.53 -8.97
N GLY A 247 -19.62 10.46 -10.11
CA GLY A 247 -20.88 11.19 -10.35
C GLY A 247 -20.70 12.67 -10.69
N GLY A 248 -19.47 13.12 -10.98
CA GLY A 248 -19.21 14.43 -11.57
C GLY A 248 -19.73 14.57 -13.00
N PRO A 249 -19.82 15.80 -13.54
CA PRO A 249 -20.17 16.02 -14.94
C PRO A 249 -19.13 15.37 -15.88
N PRO A 250 -19.57 14.90 -17.06
CA PRO A 250 -18.68 14.30 -18.07
C PRO A 250 -17.67 15.30 -18.65
#